data_AF-A0AAX1F6S4-F1
#
_entry.id   AF-A0AAX1F6S4-F1
#
_cell.length_a   1.000
_cell.length_b   1.000
_cell.length_c   1.000
_cell.angle_alpha   90.00
_cell.angle_beta   90.00
_cell.angle_gamma   90.00
#
_symmetry.space_group_name_H-M   'P 1'
#
loop_
_entity.id
_entity.type
_entity.pdbx_description
1 polymer ?
#
loop_
_entity_poly.entity_id
_entity_poly.type
_entity_poly.pdbx_seq_one_letter_code
_entity_poly.pdbx_strand_id
1 'polypeptide(L)'
;MDIGKLVSWLIVGAIAYGGYNYLSTGDITITPPPQQTVLKLANEANRNLPKGSHLATGKSCIRTGGGKVKRGIYTCEIKVFTGLSSYEDAKNSYNILVTKRDGRWQLTR
;
A
#
# COMPACT_ATOMS: atom_id res chain seq x y z
N MET A 1 -20.21 -33.07 -31.50
CA MET A 1 -19.46 -32.20 -30.58
C MET A 1 -20.14 -30.84 -30.61
N ASP A 2 -20.87 -30.48 -29.56
CA ASP A 2 -21.71 -29.28 -29.52
C ASP A 2 -20.87 -28.00 -29.58
N ILE A 3 -20.96 -27.30 -30.71
CA ILE A 3 -20.30 -26.00 -30.94
C ILE A 3 -20.66 -24.99 -29.85
N GLY A 4 -21.91 -25.02 -29.36
CA GLY A 4 -22.37 -24.16 -28.27
C GLY A 4 -21.64 -24.42 -26.94
N LYS A 5 -21.33 -25.68 -26.62
CA LYS A 5 -20.50 -26.04 -25.46
C LYS A 5 -19.08 -25.51 -25.63
N LEU A 6 -18.49 -25.63 -26.82
CA LEU A 6 -17.13 -25.16 -27.07
C LEU A 6 -16.99 -23.63 -26.88
N VAL A 7 -17.99 -22.87 -27.37
CA VAL A 7 -18.03 -21.40 -27.24
C VAL A 7 -18.19 -20.96 -25.78
N SER A 8 -19.06 -21.61 -24.99
CA SER A 8 -19.18 -21.30 -23.56
C SER A 8 -17.88 -21.56 -22.80
N TRP A 9 -17.16 -22.65 -23.10
CA TRP A 9 -15.88 -22.95 -22.45
C TRP A 9 -14.79 -21.93 -22.82
N LEU A 10 -14.77 -21.44 -24.07
CA LEU A 10 -13.88 -20.37 -24.51
C LEU A 10 -14.16 -19.05 -23.76
N ILE A 11 -15.43 -18.68 -23.58
CA ILE A 11 -15.82 -17.46 -22.86
C ILE A 11 -15.41 -17.55 -21.39
N VAL A 12 -15.68 -18.69 -20.74
CA VAL A 12 -15.28 -18.91 -19.34
C VAL A 12 -13.77 -18.87 -19.18
N GLY A 13 -13.02 -19.50 -20.09
CA GLY A 13 -11.56 -19.45 -20.10
C GLY A 13 -11.01 -18.04 -20.29
N ALA A 14 -11.61 -17.23 -21.17
CA ALA A 14 -11.21 -15.85 -21.39
C ALA A 14 -11.46 -14.95 -20.17
N ILE A 15 -12.60 -15.11 -19.50
CA ILE A 15 -12.93 -14.36 -18.27
C ILE A 15 -11.98 -14.76 -17.13
N ALA A 16 -11.72 -16.07 -16.98
CA ALA A 16 -10.79 -16.57 -15.98
C ALA A 16 -9.36 -16.07 -16.24
N TYR A 17 -8.89 -16.10 -17.48
CA TYR A 17 -7.55 -15.63 -17.86
C TYR A 17 -7.40 -14.11 -17.74
N GLY A 18 -8.41 -13.34 -18.15
CA GLY A 18 -8.46 -11.89 -18.01
C GLY A 18 -8.51 -11.47 -16.55
N GLY A 19 -9.35 -12.12 -15.74
CA GLY A 19 -9.44 -11.93 -14.30
C GLY A 19 -8.14 -12.29 -13.58
N TYR A 20 -7.52 -13.42 -13.94
CA TYR A 20 -6.25 -13.86 -13.37
C TYR A 20 -5.10 -12.92 -13.74
N ASN A 21 -4.96 -12.50 -14.99
CA ASN A 21 -3.93 -11.52 -15.36
C ASN A 21 -4.17 -10.17 -14.70
N TYR A 22 -5.43 -9.73 -14.61
CA TYR A 22 -5.77 -8.49 -13.95
C TYR A 22 -5.48 -8.57 -12.44
N LEU A 23 -5.75 -9.67 -11.75
CA LEU A 23 -5.43 -9.78 -10.33
C LEU A 23 -3.95 -10.16 -10.08
N SER A 24 -3.31 -10.88 -10.98
CA SER A 24 -1.93 -11.33 -10.83
C SER A 24 -0.91 -10.22 -11.09
N THR A 25 -1.27 -9.12 -11.73
CA THR A 25 -0.42 -7.90 -11.72
C THR A 25 -0.36 -7.35 -10.31
N GLY A 26 0.83 -7.40 -9.70
CA GLY A 26 1.08 -7.22 -8.25
C GLY A 26 0.65 -5.90 -7.60
N ASP A 27 0.01 -4.99 -8.33
CA ASP A 27 -0.43 -3.66 -7.89
C ASP A 27 -1.79 -3.66 -7.19
N ILE A 28 -2.26 -4.82 -6.71
CA ILE A 28 -3.48 -4.91 -5.92
C ILE A 28 -3.30 -4.11 -4.62
N THR A 29 -4.22 -3.17 -4.40
CA THR A 29 -4.27 -2.25 -3.26
C THR A 29 -5.66 -2.31 -2.60
N ILE A 30 -6.18 -3.52 -2.40
CA ILE A 30 -7.45 -3.74 -1.71
C ILE A 30 -7.23 -3.57 -0.20
N THR A 31 -6.09 -4.07 0.30
CA THR A 31 -5.68 -3.93 1.69
C THR A 31 -4.71 -2.76 1.86
N PRO A 32 -4.74 -2.08 3.01
CA PRO A 32 -3.75 -1.07 3.34
C PRO A 32 -2.34 -1.68 3.43
N PRO A 33 -1.30 -0.86 3.27
CA PRO A 33 0.08 -1.30 3.43
C PRO A 33 0.35 -1.76 4.88
N PRO A 34 1.27 -2.72 5.09
CA PRO A 34 1.70 -3.13 6.42
C PRO A 34 2.43 -1.98 7.13
N GLN A 35 2.20 -1.81 8.44
CA GLN A 35 2.86 -0.77 9.24
C GLN A 35 4.39 -0.79 9.11
N GLN A 36 5.01 -1.96 9.09
CA GLN A 36 6.46 -2.10 8.88
C GLN A 36 6.94 -1.55 7.53
N THR A 37 6.15 -1.73 6.47
CA THR A 37 6.48 -1.20 5.14
C THR A 37 6.35 0.31 5.12
N VAL A 38 5.30 0.84 5.74
CA VAL A 38 5.07 2.28 5.88
C VAL A 38 6.22 2.93 6.67
N LEU A 39 6.65 2.31 7.77
CA LEU A 39 7.79 2.78 8.56
C LEU A 39 9.11 2.75 7.80
N LYS A 40 9.37 1.69 7.02
CA LYS A 40 10.55 1.62 6.15
C LYS A 40 10.55 2.75 5.13
N LEU A 41 9.44 2.95 4.43
CA LEU A 41 9.28 4.04 3.45
C LEU A 41 9.44 5.42 4.10
N ALA A 42 8.87 5.62 5.29
CA ALA A 42 9.01 6.86 6.04
C ALA A 42 10.46 7.12 6.46
N ASN A 43 11.17 6.10 6.94
CA ASN A 43 12.58 6.20 7.32
C ASN A 43 13.48 6.45 6.10
N GLU A 44 13.21 5.79 4.98
CA GLU A 44 13.93 6.02 3.72
C GLU A 44 13.73 7.42 3.16
N ALA A 45 12.52 7.98 3.28
CA ALA A 45 12.22 9.35 2.88
C ALA A 45 12.81 10.40 3.82
N ASN A 46 12.91 10.08 5.11
CA ASN A 46 13.31 11.02 6.15
C ASN A 46 14.63 10.58 6.80
N ARG A 47 15.71 10.57 6.01
CA ARG A 47 17.06 10.19 6.47
C ARG A 47 17.71 11.16 7.46
N ASN A 48 17.11 12.33 7.69
CA ASN A 48 17.60 13.39 8.57
C ASN A 48 16.90 13.41 9.93
N LEU A 49 16.56 12.23 10.48
CA LEU A 49 16.01 12.17 11.82
C LEU A 49 17.10 12.53 12.86
N PRO A 50 16.76 13.31 13.89
CA PRO A 50 17.68 13.60 14.98
C PRO A 50 18.21 12.30 15.62
N LYS A 51 19.48 12.28 16.05
CA LYS A 51 20.05 11.14 16.77
C LYS A 51 19.22 10.86 18.03
N GLY A 52 18.73 9.63 18.16
CA GLY A 52 17.85 9.20 19.26
C GLY A 52 16.35 9.28 18.95
N SER A 53 15.96 9.79 17.78
CA SER A 53 14.56 9.76 17.33
C SER A 53 14.15 8.42 16.75
N HIS A 54 12.91 8.02 17.00
CA HIS A 54 12.28 6.86 16.36
C HIS A 54 10.96 7.26 15.68
N LEU A 55 10.61 6.51 14.64
CA LEU A 55 9.34 6.65 13.92
C LEU A 55 8.35 5.60 14.40
N ALA A 56 7.10 5.99 14.62
CA ALA A 56 6.00 5.05 14.74
C ALA A 56 4.91 5.41 13.73
N THR A 57 4.20 4.40 13.24
CA THR A 57 2.94 4.62 12.53
C THR A 57 1.89 5.08 13.53
N GLY A 58 1.17 6.14 13.19
CA GLY A 58 0.01 6.59 13.95
C GLY A 58 -1.21 5.70 13.69
N LYS A 59 -2.34 6.31 13.37
CA LYS A 59 -3.56 5.56 13.01
C LYS A 59 -3.34 4.71 11.75
N SER A 60 -4.15 3.65 11.59
CA SER A 60 -4.16 2.81 10.38
C SER A 60 -4.29 3.66 9.12
N CYS A 61 -3.54 3.30 8.07
CA CYS A 61 -3.54 4.04 6.81
C CYS A 61 -4.94 4.10 6.18
N ILE A 62 -5.36 5.30 5.81
CA ILE A 62 -6.69 5.54 5.23
C ILE A 62 -6.52 5.67 3.73
N ARG A 63 -7.40 5.02 2.99
CA ARG A 63 -7.44 5.18 1.55
C ARG A 63 -7.98 6.56 1.17
N THR A 64 -7.21 7.33 0.43
CA THR A 64 -7.56 8.71 0.04
C THR A 64 -7.72 8.89 -1.47
N GLY A 65 -7.26 7.93 -2.28
CA GLY A 65 -7.42 8.01 -3.73
C GLY A 65 -7.07 6.75 -4.50
N GLY A 66 -6.88 6.92 -5.81
CA GLY A 66 -6.46 5.86 -6.73
C GLY A 66 -7.54 4.82 -7.06
N GLY A 67 -7.18 3.82 -7.88
CA GLY A 67 -8.14 2.87 -8.45
C GLY A 67 -8.62 1.81 -7.46
N LYS A 68 -9.95 1.58 -7.34
CA LYS A 68 -10.58 0.76 -6.28
C LYS A 68 -9.91 -0.61 -6.03
N VAL A 69 -9.39 -1.25 -7.08
CA VAL A 69 -8.72 -2.56 -7.00
C VAL A 69 -7.20 -2.44 -7.08
N LYS A 70 -6.68 -1.48 -7.86
CA LYS A 70 -5.24 -1.31 -8.13
C LYS A 70 -4.79 0.13 -8.02
N ARG A 71 -3.52 0.33 -7.65
CA ARG A 71 -2.91 1.67 -7.54
C ARG A 71 -3.74 2.60 -6.65
N GLY A 72 -4.35 2.04 -5.63
CA GLY A 72 -4.96 2.76 -4.52
C GLY A 72 -3.89 3.57 -3.81
N ILE A 73 -4.29 4.76 -3.39
CA ILE A 73 -3.45 5.69 -2.65
C ILE A 73 -3.94 5.68 -1.22
N TYR A 74 -3.03 5.37 -0.31
CA TYR A 74 -3.26 5.37 1.12
C TYR A 74 -2.48 6.52 1.74
N THR A 75 -3.14 7.30 2.58
CA THR A 75 -2.53 8.26 3.47
C THR A 75 -2.26 7.59 4.81
N CYS A 76 -1.00 7.58 5.23
CA CYS A 76 -0.55 7.02 6.49
C CYS A 76 0.03 8.13 7.37
N GLU A 77 -0.39 8.18 8.63
CA GLU A 77 0.18 9.09 9.62
C GLU A 77 1.48 8.50 10.19
N ILE A 78 2.54 9.29 10.19
CA ILE A 78 3.82 9.00 10.82
C ILE A 78 4.03 9.94 11.98
N LYS A 79 4.31 9.37 13.14
CA LYS A 79 4.65 10.10 14.37
C LYS A 79 6.15 10.01 14.60
N VAL A 80 6.75 11.15 14.92
CA VAL A 80 8.17 11.30 15.23
C VAL A 80 8.32 11.53 16.73
N PHE A 81 9.11 10.68 17.38
CA PHE A 81 9.42 10.77 18.80
C PHE A 81 10.87 11.22 18.97
N THR A 82 11.14 12.07 19.97
CA THR A 82 12.50 12.57 20.28
C THR A 82 13.16 11.90 21.49
N GLY A 83 12.57 10.83 22.02
CA GLY A 83 13.15 10.00 23.06
C GLY A 83 13.08 8.51 22.70
N LEU A 84 13.71 7.66 23.51
CA LEU A 84 13.61 6.19 23.41
C LEU A 84 12.23 5.65 23.86
N SER A 85 11.45 6.47 24.55
CA SER A 85 10.14 6.12 25.07
C SER A 85 9.05 6.48 24.07
N SER A 86 8.29 5.49 23.61
CA SER A 86 7.09 5.70 22.79
C SER A 86 5.88 6.22 23.61
N TYR A 87 6.07 6.47 24.91
CA TYR A 87 5.07 7.05 25.81
C TYR A 87 5.13 8.58 25.87
N GLU A 88 6.16 9.21 25.32
CA GLU A 88 6.21 10.67 25.19
C GLU A 88 5.30 11.13 24.05
N ASP A 89 4.70 12.32 24.18
CA ASP A 89 3.91 12.91 23.10
C ASP A 89 4.76 13.04 21.84
N ALA A 90 4.19 12.62 20.70
CA ALA A 90 4.87 12.71 19.42
C ALA A 90 5.21 14.17 19.14
N LYS A 91 6.52 14.48 19.05
CA LYS A 91 6.99 15.85 18.79
C LYS A 91 6.48 16.38 17.46
N ASN A 92 6.32 15.50 16.49
CA ASN A 92 5.77 15.87 15.20
C ASN A 92 4.99 14.70 14.58
N SER A 93 3.96 15.02 13.80
CA SER A 93 3.22 14.06 13.00
C SER A 93 3.12 14.56 11.58
N TYR A 94 3.44 13.72 10.61
CA TYR A 94 3.30 14.04 9.19
C TYR A 94 2.63 12.88 8.46
N ASN A 95 1.98 13.20 7.36
CA ASN A 95 1.32 12.20 6.53
C ASN A 95 2.21 11.83 5.35
N ILE A 96 2.28 10.55 5.04
CA ILE A 96 2.85 10.05 3.79
C ILE A 96 1.75 9.44 2.93
N LEU A 97 1.87 9.65 1.62
CA LEU A 97 1.02 9.00 0.63
C LEU A 97 1.78 7.81 0.07
N VAL A 98 1.15 6.65 0.04
CA VAL A 98 1.75 5.41 -0.45
C VAL A 98 0.82 4.70 -1.42
N THR A 99 1.42 4.10 -2.44
CA THR A 99 0.71 3.31 -3.45
C THR A 99 1.52 2.08 -3.82
N LYS A 100 0.87 1.06 -4.37
CA LYS A 100 1.56 -0.14 -4.83
C LYS A 100 1.82 -0.06 -6.33
N ARG A 101 3.09 -0.16 -6.71
CA ARG A 101 3.57 -0.19 -8.09
C ARG A 101 4.61 -1.29 -8.23
N ASP A 102 4.50 -2.06 -9.31
CA ASP A 102 5.33 -3.22 -9.62
C ASP A 102 5.41 -4.23 -8.45
N GLY A 103 4.28 -4.42 -7.75
CA GLY A 103 4.21 -5.33 -6.61
C GLY A 103 4.80 -4.80 -5.31
N ARG A 104 5.36 -3.59 -5.30
CA ARG A 104 5.99 -2.96 -4.12
C ARG A 104 5.25 -1.70 -3.70
N TRP A 105 5.17 -1.49 -2.39
CA TRP A 105 4.67 -0.21 -1.87
C TRP A 105 5.74 0.85 -2.04
N GLN A 106 5.33 2.01 -2.54
CA GLN A 106 6.19 3.14 -2.86
C GLN A 106 5.50 4.42 -2.40
N LEU A 107 6.29 5.43 -2.08
CA LEU A 107 5.79 6.78 -1.81
C LEU A 107 5.21 7.38 -3.09
N THR A 108 4.11 8.09 -2.95
CA THR A 108 3.53 8.92 -4.01
C THR A 108 3.38 10.35 -3.51
N ARG A 109 3.32 11.31 -4.43
CA ARG A 109 3.08 12.71 -4.13
C ARG A 109 1.61 13.06 -4.37
#